data_AF-A0A1F8PBM5-F1
#
_entry.id   AF-A0A1F8PBM5-F1
#
_cell.length_a   1.000
_cell.length_b   1.000
_cell.length_c   1.000
_cell.angle_alpha   90.00
_cell.angle_beta   90.00
_cell.angle_gamma   90.00
#
_symmetry.space_group_name_H-M   'P 1'
#
loop_
_entity.id
_entity.type
_entity.pdbx_description
1 polymer ?
#
loop_
_entity_poly.entity_id
_entity_poly.type
_entity_poly.pdbx_seq_one_letter_code
_entity_poly.pdbx_strand_id
1 'polypeptide(L)'
;MSQTPETKGKLRRIVIPVLTIAIVIFVSVCLYAFGRDPERVNQLKNYGYLGAFLISLIGNASILLPGIALSALTGLGVLLYSGAGIAGPVLVGIAGGAGAALGETVGYMVGYSGRGIIENRKLYDRLSGWVGRWGSIAIFGFALVPLFFDLVGLAA
;
A
#
# COMPACT_ATOMS: atom_id res chain seq x y z
N MET A 1 -9.71 -22.40 39.55
CA MET A 1 -10.23 -21.59 38.42
C MET A 1 -9.20 -21.60 37.29
N SER A 2 -9.27 -22.60 36.42
CA SER A 2 -8.35 -22.80 35.29
C SER A 2 -9.04 -22.42 33.98
N GLN A 3 -8.69 -21.26 33.41
CA GLN A 3 -9.15 -20.90 32.07
C GLN A 3 -8.47 -21.80 31.04
N THR A 4 -9.28 -22.53 30.28
CA THR A 4 -8.88 -23.53 29.28
C THR A 4 -8.24 -22.86 28.05
N PRO A 5 -7.27 -23.54 27.39
CA PRO A 5 -6.50 -23.01 26.25
C PRO A 5 -7.33 -22.72 24.97
N GLU A 6 -8.59 -23.13 24.89
CA GLU A 6 -9.45 -22.93 23.70
C GLU A 6 -9.84 -21.47 23.45
N THR A 7 -10.05 -20.66 24.50
CA THR A 7 -10.55 -19.28 24.34
C THR A 7 -9.46 -18.35 23.78
N LYS A 8 -8.19 -18.62 24.10
CA LYS A 8 -7.04 -17.87 23.55
C LYS A 8 -6.90 -18.03 22.04
N GLY A 9 -7.28 -19.18 21.48
CA GLY A 9 -7.23 -19.44 20.04
C GLY A 9 -8.27 -18.66 19.24
N LYS A 10 -9.52 -18.59 19.74
CA LYS A 10 -10.59 -17.79 19.14
C LYS A 10 -10.33 -16.28 19.25
N LEU A 11 -9.84 -15.82 20.42
CA LEU A 11 -9.55 -14.41 20.63
C LEU A 11 -8.41 -13.92 19.72
N ARG A 12 -7.31 -14.67 19.60
CA ARG A 12 -6.22 -14.33 18.65
C ARG A 12 -6.69 -14.36 17.19
N ARG A 13 -7.59 -15.28 16.82
CA ARG A 13 -8.18 -15.35 15.48
C ARG A 13 -8.99 -14.11 15.08
N ILE A 14 -9.54 -13.37 16.04
CA ILE A 14 -10.36 -12.18 15.78
C ILE A 14 -9.56 -10.91 16.05
N VAL A 15 -8.76 -10.87 17.12
CA VAL A 15 -7.98 -9.70 17.50
C VAL A 15 -6.89 -9.41 16.48
N ILE A 16 -6.20 -10.42 15.94
CA ILE A 16 -5.16 -10.20 14.92
C ILE A 16 -5.71 -9.51 13.67
N PRO A 17 -6.76 -10.02 12.98
CA PRO A 17 -7.30 -9.34 11.80
C PRO A 17 -7.94 -7.99 12.12
N VAL A 18 -8.63 -7.84 13.27
CA VAL A 18 -9.21 -6.54 13.66
C VAL A 18 -8.13 -5.49 13.92
N LEU A 19 -7.05 -5.88 14.60
CA LEU A 19 -5.94 -4.98 14.89
C LEU A 19 -5.13 -4.65 13.63
N THR A 20 -4.96 -5.62 12.73
CA THR A 20 -4.42 -5.39 11.38
C THR A 20 -5.28 -4.40 10.61
N ILE A 21 -6.60 -4.59 10.56
CA ILE A 21 -7.53 -3.68 9.88
C ILE A 21 -7.51 -2.29 10.52
N ALA A 22 -7.47 -2.19 11.85
CA ALA A 22 -7.42 -0.90 12.55
C ALA A 22 -6.11 -0.14 12.28
N ILE A 23 -4.96 -0.82 12.34
CA ILE A 23 -3.66 -0.24 11.95
C ILE A 23 -3.70 0.20 10.50
N VAL A 24 -4.25 -0.61 9.62
CA VAL A 24 -4.37 -0.31 8.21
C VAL A 24 -5.26 0.90 7.97
N ILE A 25 -6.45 0.98 8.59
CA ILE A 25 -7.33 2.15 8.48
C ILE A 25 -6.63 3.39 9.02
N PHE A 26 -5.96 3.28 10.17
CA PHE A 26 -5.19 4.37 10.75
C PHE A 26 -4.09 4.84 9.81
N VAL A 27 -3.30 3.92 9.26
CA VAL A 27 -2.25 4.22 8.29
C VAL A 27 -2.89 4.82 7.03
N SER A 28 -3.84 4.18 6.37
CA SER A 28 -4.53 4.70 5.19
C SER A 28 -5.16 6.07 5.39
N VAL A 29 -5.79 6.34 6.54
CA VAL A 29 -6.35 7.65 6.88
C VAL A 29 -5.24 8.68 7.09
N CYS A 30 -4.16 8.33 7.79
CA CYS A 30 -2.98 9.19 7.88
C CYS A 30 -2.39 9.45 6.48
N LEU A 31 -2.20 8.42 5.66
CA LEU A 31 -1.67 8.54 4.30
C LEU A 31 -2.56 9.43 3.42
N TYR A 32 -3.88 9.29 3.51
CA TYR A 32 -4.83 10.10 2.77
C TYR A 32 -4.88 11.55 3.28
N ALA A 33 -4.89 11.75 4.59
CA ALA A 33 -4.94 13.07 5.21
C ALA A 33 -3.64 13.87 5.02
N PHE A 34 -2.47 13.20 5.05
CA PHE A 34 -1.17 13.86 4.93
C PHE A 34 -0.61 13.85 3.49
N GLY A 35 -1.00 12.88 2.66
CA GLY A 35 -0.50 12.71 1.29
C GLY A 35 -1.29 13.45 0.21
N ARG A 36 -2.48 13.99 0.53
CA ARG A 36 -3.32 14.74 -0.41
C ARG A 36 -2.75 16.13 -0.72
N ASP A 37 -2.08 16.75 0.25
CA ASP A 37 -1.54 18.10 0.09
C ASP A 37 -0.17 18.05 -0.63
N PRO A 38 -0.09 18.48 -1.89
CA PRO A 38 1.18 18.49 -2.63
C PRO A 38 2.23 19.38 -1.93
N GLU A 39 1.81 20.41 -1.18
CA GLU A 39 2.71 21.23 -0.38
C GLU A 39 3.37 20.47 0.78
N ARG A 40 2.63 19.58 1.47
CA ARG A 40 3.18 18.79 2.59
C ARG A 40 4.19 17.77 2.09
N VAL A 41 3.87 17.10 0.98
CA VAL A 41 4.82 16.21 0.28
C VAL A 41 6.06 16.99 -0.17
N ASN A 42 5.90 18.24 -0.62
CA ASN A 42 7.02 19.09 -1.00
C ASN A 42 7.88 19.52 0.20
N GLN A 43 7.27 19.82 1.35
CA GLN A 43 8.00 20.08 2.59
C GLN A 43 8.82 18.86 3.03
N LEU A 44 8.28 17.64 2.89
CA LEU A 44 9.00 16.40 3.18
C LEU A 44 10.27 16.24 2.34
N LYS A 45 10.29 16.72 1.08
CA LYS A 45 11.51 16.72 0.25
C LYS A 45 12.65 17.52 0.88
N ASN A 46 12.35 18.58 1.62
CA ASN A 46 13.37 19.39 2.29
C ASN A 46 14.07 18.65 3.45
N TYR A 47 13.53 17.51 3.90
CA TYR A 47 14.12 16.66 4.96
C TYR A 47 15.06 15.56 4.40
N GLY A 48 15.41 15.60 3.11
CA GLY A 48 16.42 14.73 2.52
C GLY A 48 16.10 13.23 2.65
N TYR A 49 16.82 12.51 3.51
CA TYR A 49 16.67 11.05 3.65
C TYR A 49 15.40 10.62 4.39
N LEU A 50 14.99 11.35 5.44
CA LEU A 50 13.75 11.06 6.16
C LEU A 50 12.53 11.34 5.26
N GLY A 51 12.63 12.39 4.45
CA GLY A 51 11.68 12.70 3.39
C GLY A 51 11.53 11.56 2.38
N ALA A 52 12.65 11.03 1.87
CA ALA A 52 12.66 9.90 0.95
C ALA A 52 11.94 8.67 1.51
N PHE A 53 12.23 8.32 2.78
CA PHE A 53 11.59 7.21 3.47
C PHE A 53 10.07 7.40 3.56
N LEU A 54 9.62 8.57 4.06
CA LEU A 54 8.20 8.84 4.27
C LEU A 54 7.42 8.95 2.96
N ILE A 55 7.97 9.63 1.95
CA ILE A 55 7.36 9.73 0.62
C ILE A 55 7.20 8.34 0.01
N SER A 56 8.23 7.49 0.13
CA SER A 56 8.18 6.13 -0.39
C SER A 56 7.19 5.24 0.39
N LEU A 57 7.17 5.35 1.72
CA LEU A 57 6.20 4.66 2.57
C LEU A 57 4.76 5.03 2.19
N ILE A 58 4.47 6.33 2.06
CA ILE A 58 3.13 6.85 1.75
C ILE A 58 2.71 6.49 0.33
N GLY A 59 3.62 6.67 -0.63
CA GLY A 59 3.32 6.44 -2.04
C GLY A 59 3.15 4.96 -2.40
N ASN A 60 3.93 4.06 -1.80
CA ASN A 60 3.81 2.62 -2.08
C ASN A 60 2.71 1.92 -1.27
N ALA A 61 2.32 2.47 -0.11
CA ALA A 61 1.14 1.98 0.61
C ALA A 61 -0.19 2.39 -0.06
N SER A 62 -0.16 3.37 -0.98
CA SER A 62 -1.34 3.82 -1.72
C SER A 62 -1.52 3.00 -3.00
N ILE A 63 -2.61 2.24 -3.08
CA ILE A 63 -2.97 1.44 -4.28
C ILE A 63 -3.27 2.34 -5.51
N LEU A 64 -3.65 3.60 -5.29
CA LEU A 64 -4.26 4.47 -6.31
C LEU A 64 -3.31 5.45 -7.01
N LEU A 65 -2.10 5.70 -6.51
CA LEU A 65 -1.19 6.69 -7.11
C LEU A 65 0.17 6.08 -7.47
N PRO A 66 0.20 5.12 -8.41
CA PRO A 66 1.46 4.62 -8.94
C PRO A 66 2.23 5.77 -9.60
N GLY A 67 3.48 5.98 -9.17
CA GLY A 67 4.44 6.88 -9.83
C GLY A 67 4.87 8.12 -9.04
N ILE A 68 4.08 8.62 -8.08
CA ILE A 68 4.43 9.85 -7.34
C ILE A 68 5.70 9.67 -6.50
N ALA A 69 5.83 8.53 -5.82
CA ALA A 69 7.00 8.24 -4.99
C ALA A 69 8.29 8.20 -5.82
N LEU A 70 8.28 7.48 -6.95
CA LEU A 70 9.48 7.29 -7.76
C LEU A 70 10.01 8.61 -8.34
N SER A 71 9.12 9.46 -8.86
CA SER A 71 9.50 10.79 -9.37
C SER A 71 10.05 11.69 -8.26
N ALA A 72 9.44 11.69 -7.07
CA ALA A 72 9.89 12.49 -5.95
C ALA A 72 11.25 12.05 -5.40
N LEU A 73 11.48 10.73 -5.27
CA LEU A 73 12.77 10.20 -4.84
C LEU A 73 13.89 10.46 -5.85
N THR A 74 13.58 10.37 -7.14
CA THR A 74 14.55 10.67 -8.20
C THR A 74 14.99 12.14 -8.13
N GLY A 75 14.05 13.07 -8.00
CA GLY A 75 14.36 14.49 -7.83
C GLY A 75 15.19 14.77 -6.57
N LEU A 76 14.92 14.06 -5.47
CA LEU A 76 15.65 14.22 -4.23
C LEU A 76 17.07 13.65 -4.28
N GLY A 77 17.24 12.52 -4.96
CA GLY A 77 18.57 11.94 -5.24
C GLY A 77 19.43 12.92 -6.04
N VAL A 78 18.88 13.51 -7.10
CA VAL A 78 19.58 14.51 -7.93
C VAL A 78 19.95 15.76 -7.12
N LEU A 79 19.02 16.26 -6.28
CA LEU A 79 19.29 17.42 -5.41
C LEU A 79 20.46 17.16 -4.47
N LEU A 80 20.45 16.01 -3.80
CA LEU A 80 21.48 15.64 -2.82
C LEU A 80 22.81 15.21 -3.48
N TYR A 81 22.82 14.88 -4.77
CA TYR A 81 24.05 14.59 -5.50
C TYR A 81 25.02 15.77 -5.50
N SER A 82 24.50 17.00 -5.62
CA SER A 82 25.32 18.22 -5.65
C SER A 82 26.13 18.46 -4.36
N GLY A 83 25.61 18.03 -3.20
CA GLY A 83 26.27 18.23 -1.90
C GLY A 83 26.93 16.97 -1.31
N ALA A 84 26.42 15.79 -1.62
CA ALA A 84 26.87 14.52 -1.05
C ALA A 84 27.48 13.55 -2.09
N GLY A 85 27.58 13.96 -3.37
CA GLY A 85 28.02 13.09 -4.45
C GLY A 85 27.13 11.85 -4.59
N ILE A 86 27.72 10.72 -5.00
CA ILE A 86 26.98 9.47 -5.21
C ILE A 86 26.30 8.94 -3.94
N ALA A 87 26.80 9.31 -2.75
CA ALA A 87 26.22 8.90 -1.48
C ALA A 87 24.79 9.46 -1.29
N GLY A 88 24.48 10.64 -1.84
CA GLY A 88 23.15 11.25 -1.79
C GLY A 88 22.06 10.35 -2.40
N PRO A 89 22.11 10.08 -3.72
CA PRO A 89 21.18 9.16 -4.38
C PRO A 89 21.14 7.76 -3.77
N VAL A 90 22.28 7.21 -3.35
CA VAL A 90 22.34 5.86 -2.75
C VAL A 90 21.57 5.82 -1.43
N LEU A 91 21.79 6.79 -0.54
CA LEU A 91 21.09 6.87 0.75
C LEU A 91 19.59 7.18 0.57
N VAL A 92 19.23 7.99 -0.42
CA VAL A 92 17.82 8.20 -0.82
C VAL A 92 17.20 6.89 -1.31
N GLY A 93 17.93 6.11 -2.11
CA GLY A 93 17.49 4.80 -2.59
C GLY A 93 17.30 3.80 -1.45
N ILE A 94 18.21 3.75 -0.47
CA ILE A 94 18.10 2.87 0.70
C ILE A 94 16.91 3.28 1.57
N ALA A 95 16.81 4.56 1.92
CA ALA A 95 15.70 5.10 2.70
C ALA A 95 14.36 4.89 1.99
N GLY A 96 14.34 5.16 0.68
CA GLY A 96 13.21 4.91 -0.19
C GLY A 96 12.80 3.45 -0.28
N GLY A 97 13.76 2.55 -0.48
CA GLY A 97 13.51 1.11 -0.55
C GLY A 97 12.95 0.56 0.76
N ALA A 98 13.47 1.01 1.90
CA ALA A 98 12.93 0.65 3.21
C ALA A 98 11.49 1.14 3.40
N GLY A 99 11.21 2.39 3.00
CA GLY A 99 9.86 2.93 3.00
C GLY A 99 8.92 2.15 2.09
N ALA A 100 9.36 1.79 0.88
CA ALA A 100 8.59 1.02 -0.09
C ALA A 100 8.24 -0.37 0.45
N ALA A 101 9.23 -1.09 0.97
CA ALA A 101 9.03 -2.44 1.51
C ALA A 101 7.99 -2.45 2.65
N LEU A 102 8.05 -1.47 3.55
CA LEU A 102 7.06 -1.30 4.60
C LEU A 102 5.68 -0.92 4.04
N GLY A 103 5.64 0.00 3.08
CA GLY A 103 4.41 0.46 2.45
C GLY A 103 3.67 -0.68 1.73
N GLU A 104 4.39 -1.47 0.94
CA GLU A 104 3.86 -2.65 0.26
C GLU A 104 3.41 -3.73 1.26
N THR A 105 4.14 -3.91 2.36
CA THR A 105 3.75 -4.86 3.41
C THR A 105 2.43 -4.45 4.07
N VAL A 106 2.23 -3.15 4.33
CA VAL A 106 0.96 -2.60 4.80
C VAL A 106 -0.13 -2.82 3.74
N GLY A 107 0.14 -2.45 2.49
CA GLY A 107 -0.77 -2.63 1.34
C GLY A 107 -1.23 -4.09 1.18
N TYR A 108 -0.29 -5.03 1.29
CA TYR A 108 -0.57 -6.46 1.25
C TYR A 108 -1.46 -6.89 2.42
N MET A 109 -1.18 -6.43 3.64
CA MET A 109 -2.00 -6.74 4.81
C MET A 109 -3.43 -6.21 4.66
N VAL A 110 -3.62 -5.02 4.05
CA VAL A 110 -4.94 -4.48 3.69
C VAL A 110 -5.66 -5.44 2.74
N GLY A 111 -5.01 -5.77 1.61
CA GLY A 111 -5.61 -6.60 0.56
C GLY A 111 -5.86 -8.04 1.00
N TYR A 112 -5.00 -8.58 1.87
CA TYR A 112 -5.19 -9.91 2.44
C TYR A 112 -6.35 -9.93 3.45
N SER A 113 -6.44 -8.94 4.34
CA SER A 113 -7.50 -8.88 5.36
C SER A 113 -8.87 -8.54 4.76
N GLY A 114 -8.89 -7.73 3.69
CA GLY A 114 -10.12 -7.36 2.97
C GLY A 114 -10.82 -8.54 2.30
N ARG A 115 -10.11 -9.63 1.98
CA ARG A 115 -10.71 -10.84 1.38
C ARG A 115 -11.78 -11.49 2.27
N GLY A 116 -11.70 -11.33 3.59
CA GLY A 116 -12.69 -11.85 4.53
C GLY A 116 -13.99 -11.04 4.60
N ILE A 117 -13.98 -9.80 4.09
CA ILE A 117 -15.07 -8.81 4.23
C ILE A 117 -15.83 -8.63 2.91
N ILE A 118 -15.40 -9.26 1.81
CA ILE A 118 -16.06 -9.16 0.51
C ILE A 118 -17.48 -9.76 0.60
N GLU A 119 -18.48 -8.88 0.64
CA GLU A 119 -19.91 -9.21 0.60
C GLU A 119 -20.31 -9.89 -0.73
N ASN A 120 -19.62 -9.54 -1.82
CA ASN A 120 -19.94 -10.02 -3.17
C ASN A 120 -19.08 -11.24 -3.59
N ARG A 121 -19.31 -12.39 -2.93
CA ARG A 121 -18.59 -13.65 -3.24
C ARG A 121 -18.65 -14.03 -4.73
N LYS A 122 -19.78 -13.80 -5.41
CA LYS A 122 -19.95 -14.16 -6.83
C LYS A 122 -18.97 -13.43 -7.76
N LEU A 123 -18.72 -12.15 -7.50
CA LEU A 123 -17.75 -11.36 -8.27
C LEU A 123 -16.33 -11.85 -7.99
N TYR A 124 -16.01 -12.06 -6.71
CA TYR A 124 -14.72 -12.59 -6.30
C TYR A 124 -14.40 -13.96 -6.91
N ASP A 125 -15.37 -14.88 -6.94
CA ASP A 125 -15.20 -16.22 -7.52
C ASP A 125 -15.03 -16.16 -9.06
N ARG A 126 -15.73 -15.24 -9.75
CA ARG A 126 -15.53 -15.01 -11.19
C ARG A 126 -14.14 -14.48 -11.50
N LEU A 127 -13.69 -13.47 -10.74
CA LEU A 127 -12.37 -12.87 -10.93
C LEU A 127 -11.24 -13.84 -10.60
N SER A 128 -11.35 -14.57 -9.49
CA SER A 128 -10.38 -15.60 -9.14
C SER A 128 -10.37 -16.76 -10.14
N GLY A 129 -11.51 -17.13 -10.71
CA GLY A 129 -11.60 -18.09 -11.81
C GLY A 129 -10.90 -17.62 -13.09
N TRP A 130 -11.04 -16.34 -13.45
CA TRP A 130 -10.33 -15.77 -14.60
C TRP A 130 -8.82 -15.68 -14.35
N VAL A 131 -8.40 -15.27 -13.16
CA VAL A 131 -6.97 -15.29 -12.78
C VAL A 131 -6.44 -16.73 -12.74
N GLY A 132 -7.21 -17.71 -12.26
CA GLY A 132 -6.79 -19.11 -12.25
C GLY A 132 -6.65 -19.71 -13.66
N ARG A 133 -7.47 -19.26 -14.63
CA ARG A 133 -7.47 -19.77 -16.01
C ARG A 133 -6.48 -19.05 -16.93
N TRP A 134 -6.28 -17.75 -16.75
CA TRP A 134 -5.47 -16.91 -17.64
C TRP A 134 -4.23 -16.32 -16.96
N GLY A 135 -4.08 -16.49 -15.64
CA GLY A 135 -2.91 -16.10 -14.87
C GLY A 135 -2.56 -14.62 -15.02
N SER A 136 -1.30 -14.38 -15.40
CA SER A 136 -0.71 -13.05 -15.63
C SER A 136 -1.44 -12.24 -16.71
N ILE A 137 -2.06 -12.89 -17.70
CA ILE A 137 -2.81 -12.19 -18.76
C ILE A 137 -4.09 -11.56 -18.20
N ALA A 138 -4.80 -12.26 -17.31
CA ALA A 138 -5.98 -11.69 -16.64
C ALA A 138 -5.59 -10.50 -15.75
N ILE A 139 -4.50 -10.63 -14.99
CA ILE A 139 -3.99 -9.55 -14.13
C ILE A 139 -3.61 -8.32 -14.98
N PHE A 140 -2.91 -8.52 -16.09
CA PHE A 140 -2.56 -7.45 -17.03
C PHE A 140 -3.80 -6.78 -17.64
N GLY A 141 -4.78 -7.56 -18.07
CA GLY A 141 -6.04 -7.05 -18.61
C GLY A 141 -6.83 -6.23 -17.58
N PHE A 142 -6.91 -6.71 -16.33
CA PHE A 142 -7.55 -5.95 -15.25
C PHE A 142 -6.79 -4.67 -14.89
N ALA A 143 -5.46 -4.69 -14.92
CA ALA A 143 -4.65 -3.50 -14.65
C ALA A 143 -4.81 -2.39 -15.71
N LEU A 144 -5.16 -2.76 -16.96
CA LEU A 144 -5.49 -1.81 -18.03
C LEU A 144 -6.89 -1.19 -17.89
N VAL A 145 -7.70 -1.69 -16.97
CA VAL A 145 -9.09 -1.28 -16.75
C VAL A 145 -9.18 -0.58 -15.40
N PRO A 146 -8.79 0.70 -15.30
CA PRO A 146 -8.73 1.39 -14.00
C PRO A 146 -10.10 1.62 -13.34
N LEU A 147 -11.23 1.52 -14.06
CA LEU A 147 -12.52 2.05 -13.57
C LEU A 147 -13.82 1.31 -13.97
N PHE A 148 -13.81 0.22 -14.75
CA PHE A 148 -15.07 -0.36 -15.27
C PHE A 148 -15.84 -1.28 -14.29
N PHE A 149 -15.29 -1.59 -13.11
CA PHE A 149 -15.95 -2.52 -12.18
C PHE A 149 -17.21 -1.97 -11.52
N ASP A 150 -17.31 -0.65 -11.35
CA ASP A 150 -18.47 -0.02 -10.71
C ASP A 150 -19.71 -0.05 -11.62
N LEU A 151 -19.50 0.09 -12.94
CA LEU A 151 -20.58 0.09 -13.95
C LEU A 151 -21.17 -1.31 -14.22
N VAL A 152 -20.36 -2.36 -14.10
CA VAL A 152 -20.83 -3.75 -14.30
C VAL A 152 -21.59 -4.27 -13.09
N GLY A 153 -21.29 -3.77 -11.88
CA GLY A 153 -22.04 -4.07 -10.67
C GLY A 153 -23.40 -3.37 -10.58
N LEU A 154 -23.56 -2.19 -11.20
CA LEU A 154 -24.83 -1.46 -11.29
C LEU A 154 -25.79 -2.01 -12.35
N ALA A 155 -25.29 -2.80 -13.31
CA ALA A 155 -26.06 -3.33 -14.43
C ALA A 155 -26.52 -4.80 -14.25
N ALA A 156 -26.27 -5.40 -13.08
CA ALA A 156 -26.54 -6.81 -12.79
C ALA A 156 -27.48 -7.01 -11.59
#